data_AF-A0A1F0BG24-F1
#
_entry.id   AF-A0A1F0BG24-F1
#
_cell.length_a   1.000
_cell.length_b   1.000
_cell.length_c   1.000
_cell.angle_alpha   90.00
_cell.angle_beta   90.00
_cell.angle_gamma   90.00
#
_symmetry.space_group_name_H-M   'P 1'
#
loop_
_entity.id
_entity.type
_entity.pdbx_description
1 polymer ?
#
loop_
_entity_poly.entity_id
_entity_poly.type
_entity_poly.pdbx_seq_one_letter_code
_entity_poly.pdbx_strand_id
1 'polypeptide(L)'
;MGKIIGITGGIASGKSTVTNFLRQKGFEVVDADALVHQLQKPGGRLYQILVAHFGEKVLLEDGELNRPLLASLIFSKPEEQEWSKQTQGQIIREELGSLRDKLAQTEDIFFMDIPLLFEQDYASWFDETWLVYVNRDVQLERLMNRDQLSQESAKTRLASQWLLEEKKKFATYILDNNGSREQLLSQVVTLLEGGDVHARD
;
A
#
# COMPACT_ATOMS: atom_id res chain seq x y z
N MET A 1 15.49 1.74 -19.17
CA MET A 1 14.88 2.02 -17.85
C MET A 1 13.67 1.13 -17.77
N GLY A 2 13.58 0.28 -16.76
CA GLY A 2 12.45 -0.62 -16.58
C GLY A 2 11.14 0.14 -16.45
N LYS A 3 10.05 -0.43 -16.95
CA LYS A 3 8.69 0.09 -16.77
C LYS A 3 8.25 -0.14 -15.33
N ILE A 4 7.84 0.93 -14.66
CA ILE A 4 7.49 0.95 -13.24
C ILE A 4 5.97 1.09 -13.13
N ILE A 5 5.32 0.06 -12.59
CA ILE A 5 3.85 0.05 -12.45
C ILE A 5 3.48 0.14 -10.97
N GLY A 6 2.74 1.19 -10.61
CA GLY A 6 2.23 1.37 -9.26
C GLY A 6 0.90 0.65 -9.09
N ILE A 7 0.79 -0.24 -8.10
CA ILE A 7 -0.46 -0.92 -7.77
C ILE A 7 -1.02 -0.30 -6.50
N THR A 8 -2.30 0.09 -6.55
CA THR A 8 -2.99 0.63 -5.38
C THR A 8 -4.41 0.09 -5.27
N GLY A 9 -5.04 0.39 -4.15
CA GLY A 9 -6.36 -0.12 -3.79
C GLY A 9 -6.72 0.28 -2.38
N GLY A 10 -8.00 0.19 -2.04
CA GLY A 10 -8.49 0.39 -0.69
C GLY A 10 -8.46 -0.91 0.12
N ILE A 11 -8.70 -0.80 1.42
CA ILE A 11 -8.96 -1.96 2.28
C ILE A 11 -10.01 -2.88 1.61
N ALA A 12 -9.76 -4.19 1.67
CA ALA A 12 -10.64 -5.23 1.12
C ALA A 12 -10.95 -5.12 -0.39
N SER A 13 -10.18 -4.36 -1.16
CA SER A 13 -10.37 -4.29 -2.62
C SER A 13 -9.84 -5.52 -3.37
N GLY A 14 -8.99 -6.35 -2.74
CA GLY A 14 -8.39 -7.54 -3.35
C GLY A 14 -7.05 -7.29 -4.06
N LYS A 15 -6.38 -6.18 -3.75
CA LYS A 15 -5.02 -5.85 -4.20
C LYS A 15 -4.01 -6.98 -4.04
N SER A 16 -4.06 -7.71 -2.91
CA SER A 16 -3.19 -8.86 -2.67
C SER A 16 -3.40 -10.01 -3.67
N THR A 17 -4.60 -10.17 -4.21
CA THR A 17 -4.87 -11.17 -5.26
C THR A 17 -4.09 -10.84 -6.53
N VAL A 18 -4.06 -9.57 -6.93
CA VAL A 18 -3.31 -9.08 -8.10
C VAL A 18 -1.80 -9.20 -7.87
N THR A 19 -1.30 -8.70 -6.74
CA THR A 19 0.16 -8.73 -6.48
C THR A 19 0.70 -10.15 -6.35
N ASN A 20 -0.06 -11.08 -5.74
CA ASN A 20 0.33 -12.48 -5.69
C ASN A 20 0.34 -13.15 -7.06
N PHE A 21 -0.63 -12.82 -7.92
CA PHE A 21 -0.65 -13.33 -9.29
C PHE A 21 0.55 -12.84 -10.10
N LEU A 22 0.92 -11.57 -9.97
CA LEU A 22 2.10 -11.00 -10.63
C LEU A 22 3.40 -11.68 -10.18
N ARG A 23 3.56 -11.92 -8.87
CA ARG A 23 4.70 -12.69 -8.35
C ARG A 23 4.74 -14.11 -8.92
N GLN A 24 3.59 -14.78 -9.03
CA GLN A 24 3.49 -16.12 -9.65
C GLN A 24 3.85 -16.12 -11.14
N LYS A 25 3.64 -15.00 -11.83
CA LYS A 25 4.07 -14.79 -13.22
C LYS A 25 5.55 -14.43 -13.36
N GLY A 26 6.28 -14.32 -12.25
CA GLY A 26 7.72 -14.06 -12.24
C GLY A 26 8.09 -12.58 -12.21
N PHE A 27 7.14 -11.67 -12.02
CA PHE A 27 7.44 -10.25 -11.87
C PHE A 27 7.88 -9.91 -10.45
N GLU A 28 8.84 -9.00 -10.34
CA GLU A 28 9.20 -8.39 -9.07
C GLU A 28 8.07 -7.47 -8.59
N VAL A 29 7.67 -7.63 -7.33
CA VAL A 29 6.60 -6.84 -6.71
C VAL A 29 7.02 -6.37 -5.34
N VAL A 30 7.44 -5.10 -5.28
CA VAL A 30 7.79 -4.41 -4.04
C VAL A 30 6.53 -4.18 -3.22
N ASP A 31 6.53 -4.70 -2.00
CA ASP A 31 5.46 -4.43 -1.02
C ASP A 31 5.92 -3.31 -0.08
N ALA A 32 5.31 -2.12 -0.21
CA ALA A 32 5.69 -0.98 0.61
C ALA A 32 5.41 -1.20 2.10
N ASP A 33 4.33 -1.91 2.46
CA ASP A 33 4.01 -2.20 3.86
C ASP A 33 5.04 -3.17 4.45
N ALA A 34 5.46 -4.17 3.66
CA ALA A 34 6.52 -5.10 4.07
C ALA A 34 7.87 -4.40 4.25
N LEU A 35 8.22 -3.46 3.37
CA LEU A 35 9.43 -2.66 3.51
C LEU A 35 9.40 -1.81 4.78
N VAL A 36 8.29 -1.10 5.03
CA VAL A 36 8.11 -0.31 6.27
C VAL A 36 8.23 -1.20 7.50
N HIS A 37 7.62 -2.39 7.46
CA HIS A 37 7.73 -3.35 8.55
C HIS A 37 9.18 -3.80 8.78
N GLN A 38 9.95 -4.04 7.71
CA GLN A 38 11.36 -4.38 7.80
C GLN A 38 12.20 -3.24 8.39
N LEU A 39 11.95 -1.99 7.98
CA LEU A 39 12.64 -0.80 8.51
C LEU A 39 12.37 -0.58 10.01
N GLN A 40 11.25 -1.12 10.52
CA GLN A 40 10.86 -1.07 11.92
C GLN A 40 11.38 -2.25 12.76
N LYS A 41 12.02 -3.26 12.15
CA LYS A 41 12.67 -4.35 12.91
C LYS A 41 13.93 -3.83 13.63
N PRO A 42 14.38 -4.51 14.71
CA PRO A 42 15.60 -4.13 15.42
C PRO A 42 16.77 -3.88 14.47
N GLY A 43 17.41 -2.72 14.62
CA GLY A 43 18.52 -2.26 13.76
C GLY A 43 18.10 -1.53 12.48
N GLY A 44 16.81 -1.55 12.12
CA GLY A 44 16.29 -0.81 10.98
C GLY A 44 16.26 0.71 11.20
N ARG A 45 16.21 1.48 10.11
CA ARG A 45 16.29 2.95 10.15
C ARG A 45 15.08 3.58 10.85
N LEU A 46 13.87 3.06 10.63
CA LEU A 46 12.67 3.51 11.35
C LEU A 46 12.71 3.07 12.83
N TYR A 47 13.25 1.89 13.12
CA TYR A 47 13.44 1.44 14.50
C TYR A 47 14.31 2.43 15.28
N GLN A 48 15.48 2.77 14.75
CA GLN A 48 16.44 3.65 15.41
C GLN A 48 15.86 5.03 15.69
N ILE A 49 15.17 5.65 14.72
CA ILE A 49 14.62 6.99 14.90
C ILE A 49 13.45 7.00 15.89
N LEU A 50 12.62 5.95 15.91
CA LEU A 50 11.51 5.82 16.85
C LEU A 50 12.01 5.63 18.29
N VAL A 51 13.02 4.80 18.49
CA VAL A 51 13.64 4.59 19.81
C VAL A 51 14.38 5.85 20.27
N ALA A 52 15.07 6.56 19.37
CA ALA A 52 15.75 7.80 19.71
C ALA A 52 14.77 8.90 20.15
N HIS A 53 13.60 9.00 19.51
CA HIS A 53 12.61 10.03 19.80
C HIS A 53 11.74 9.70 21.02
N PHE A 54 11.20 8.48 21.10
CA PHE A 54 10.28 8.09 22.18
C PHE A 54 10.96 7.38 23.36
N GLY A 55 12.24 7.02 23.24
CA GLY A 55 13.00 6.29 24.24
C GLY A 55 12.69 4.79 24.27
N GLU A 56 13.47 4.04 25.05
CA GLU A 56 13.38 2.57 25.16
C GLU A 56 12.04 2.06 25.71
N LYS A 57 11.20 2.92 26.30
CA LYS A 57 9.85 2.56 26.75
C LYS A 57 8.96 2.03 25.63
N VAL A 58 9.29 2.31 24.37
CA VAL A 58 8.57 1.81 23.19
C VAL A 58 9.02 0.43 22.75
N LEU A 59 9.92 -0.21 23.48
CA LEU A 59 10.39 -1.57 23.23
C LEU A 59 9.65 -2.57 24.10
N LEU A 60 9.43 -3.75 23.54
CA LEU A 60 9.04 -4.96 24.25
C LEU A 60 10.28 -5.62 24.88
N GLU A 61 10.05 -6.62 25.74
CA GLU A 61 11.14 -7.35 26.42
C GLU A 61 12.07 -8.08 25.44
N ASP A 62 11.57 -8.45 24.26
CA ASP A 62 12.34 -9.08 23.18
C ASP A 62 13.12 -8.06 22.30
N GLY A 63 13.00 -6.77 22.59
CA GLY A 63 13.63 -5.69 21.85
C GLY A 63 12.88 -5.25 20.60
N GLU A 64 11.73 -5.85 20.27
CA GLU A 64 10.86 -5.36 19.20
C GLU A 64 10.10 -4.09 19.62
N LEU A 65 9.59 -3.34 18.63
CA LEU A 65 8.75 -2.18 18.89
C LEU A 65 7.38 -2.59 19.44
N ASN A 66 6.99 -2.02 20.58
CA ASN A 66 5.64 -2.07 21.11
C ASN A 66 4.70 -1.19 20.25
N ARG A 67 4.17 -1.77 19.17
CA ARG A 67 3.32 -1.08 18.19
C ARG A 67 2.08 -0.42 18.81
N PRO A 68 1.31 -1.07 19.71
CA PRO A 68 0.19 -0.42 20.38
C PRO A 68 0.60 0.84 21.17
N LEU A 69 1.70 0.77 21.93
CA LEU A 69 2.19 1.91 22.69
C LEU A 69 2.70 3.02 21.76
N LEU A 70 3.46 2.69 20.72
CA LEU A 70 3.91 3.67 19.72
C LEU A 70 2.75 4.38 19.05
N ALA A 71 1.73 3.64 18.63
CA ALA A 71 0.53 4.23 18.06
C ALA A 71 -0.12 5.19 19.07
N SER A 72 -0.29 4.76 20.32
CA SER A 72 -0.83 5.63 21.37
C SER A 72 -0.02 6.91 21.56
N LEU A 73 1.31 6.83 21.57
CA LEU A 73 2.20 8.00 21.71
C LEU A 73 2.09 8.94 20.51
N ILE A 74 2.18 8.41 19.29
CA ILE A 74 2.07 9.20 18.05
C ILE A 74 0.71 9.91 17.99
N PHE A 75 -0.39 9.22 18.30
CA PHE A 75 -1.72 9.81 18.23
C PHE A 75 -2.10 10.64 19.47
N SER A 76 -1.27 10.66 20.51
CA SER A 76 -1.57 11.40 21.74
C SER A 76 -1.58 12.92 21.56
N LYS A 77 -0.78 13.45 20.62
CA LYS A 77 -0.64 14.88 20.39
C LYS A 77 -0.46 15.23 18.92
N PRO A 78 -0.96 16.38 18.44
CA PRO A 78 -0.76 16.81 17.06
C PRO A 78 0.72 16.97 16.65
N GLU A 79 1.56 17.43 17.58
CA GLU A 79 3.01 17.60 17.36
C GLU A 79 3.71 16.26 17.03
N GLU A 80 3.32 15.18 17.69
CA GLU A 80 3.88 13.84 17.47
C GLU A 80 3.38 13.23 16.15
N GLN A 81 2.12 13.50 15.79
CA GLN A 81 1.58 13.09 14.49
C GLN A 81 2.31 13.77 13.34
N GLU A 82 2.57 15.07 13.45
CA GLU A 82 3.29 15.82 12.44
C GLU A 82 4.76 15.40 12.35
N TRP A 83 5.44 15.25 13.51
CA TRP A 83 6.81 14.72 13.54
C TRP A 83 6.90 13.34 12.89
N SER A 84 5.97 12.44 13.23
CA SER A 84 5.89 11.08 12.69
C SER A 84 5.67 11.12 11.17
N LYS A 85 4.71 11.93 10.70
CA LYS A 85 4.40 12.09 9.28
C LYS A 85 5.61 12.58 8.49
N GLN A 86 6.32 13.59 8.99
CA GLN A 86 7.50 14.15 8.33
C GLN A 86 8.67 13.18 8.35
N THR A 87 9.06 12.72 9.54
CA THR A 87 10.29 11.95 9.74
C THR A 87 10.18 10.55 9.16
N GLN A 88 9.12 9.81 9.51
CA GLN A 88 8.93 8.47 8.95
C GLN A 88 8.60 8.55 7.47
N GLY A 89 7.76 9.51 7.06
CA GLY A 89 7.41 9.71 5.66
C GLY A 89 8.63 9.96 4.76
N GLN A 90 9.56 10.81 5.21
CA GLN A 90 10.81 11.05 4.51
C GLN A 90 11.64 9.77 4.37
N ILE A 91 11.88 9.05 5.48
CA ILE A 91 12.67 7.81 5.47
C ILE A 91 12.04 6.78 4.52
N ILE A 92 10.73 6.56 4.64
CA ILE A 92 10.01 5.59 3.80
C ILE A 92 10.12 5.96 2.32
N ARG A 93 9.98 7.25 1.99
CA ARG A 93 10.10 7.75 0.62
C ARG A 93 11.53 7.56 0.08
N GLU A 94 12.55 7.82 0.88
CA GLU A 94 13.95 7.58 0.49
C GLU A 94 14.24 6.09 0.23
N GLU A 95 13.81 5.20 1.13
CA GLU A 95 14.04 3.76 1.01
C GLU A 95 13.29 3.14 -0.18
N LEU A 96 12.02 3.53 -0.38
CA LEU A 96 11.24 3.11 -1.55
C LEU A 96 11.85 3.65 -2.86
N GLY A 97 12.28 4.91 -2.87
CA GLY A 97 12.92 5.53 -4.03
C GLY A 97 14.23 4.83 -4.40
N SER A 98 15.07 4.52 -3.41
CA SER A 98 16.32 3.79 -3.63
C SER A 98 16.07 2.39 -4.19
N LEU A 99 15.09 1.65 -3.65
CA LEU A 99 14.72 0.34 -4.15
C LEU A 99 14.16 0.40 -5.57
N ARG A 100 13.28 1.38 -5.84
CA ARG A 100 12.74 1.65 -7.18
C ARG A 100 13.87 1.88 -8.18
N ASP A 101 14.80 2.78 -7.87
CA ASP A 101 15.87 3.17 -8.79
C ASP A 101 16.83 2.01 -9.06
N LYS A 102 17.04 1.14 -8.07
CA LYS A 102 17.81 -0.10 -8.22
C LYS A 102 17.10 -1.09 -9.16
N LEU A 103 15.80 -1.34 -8.94
CA LEU A 103 15.03 -2.28 -9.76
C LEU A 103 14.84 -1.78 -11.19
N ALA A 104 14.72 -0.47 -11.39
CA ALA A 104 14.63 0.13 -12.73
C ALA A 104 15.89 -0.09 -13.60
N GLN A 105 17.01 -0.54 -13.00
CA GLN A 105 18.25 -0.91 -13.68
C GLN A 105 18.35 -2.41 -13.98
N THR A 106 17.63 -3.27 -13.25
CA THR A 106 17.73 -4.74 -13.36
C THR A 106 16.51 -5.38 -14.01
N GLU A 107 15.34 -4.80 -13.82
CA GLU A 107 14.06 -5.32 -14.30
C GLU A 107 13.57 -4.55 -15.52
N ASP A 108 13.06 -5.27 -16.52
CA ASP A 108 12.37 -4.66 -17.66
C ASP A 108 10.99 -4.11 -17.25
N ILE A 109 10.30 -4.81 -16.35
CA ILE A 109 9.01 -4.41 -15.77
C ILE A 109 8.97 -4.88 -14.31
N PHE A 110 8.60 -3.98 -13.39
CA PHE A 110 8.32 -4.36 -12.00
C PHE A 110 7.17 -3.54 -11.41
N PHE A 111 6.64 -4.01 -10.30
CA PHE A 111 5.47 -3.44 -9.65
C PHE A 111 5.81 -2.94 -8.26
N MET A 112 5.20 -1.84 -7.85
CA MET A 112 5.23 -1.37 -6.47
C MET A 112 3.82 -1.31 -5.91
N ASP A 113 3.54 -2.15 -4.92
CA ASP A 113 2.31 -2.14 -4.15
C ASP A 113 2.37 -1.04 -3.09
N ILE A 114 1.65 0.07 -3.33
CA ILE A 114 1.56 1.21 -2.44
C ILE A 114 0.08 1.52 -2.13
N PRO A 115 -0.44 1.15 -0.94
CA PRO A 115 -1.84 1.41 -0.58
C PRO A 115 -2.24 2.89 -0.63
N LEU A 116 -1.33 3.78 -0.22
CA LEU A 116 -1.55 5.23 -0.16
C LEU A 116 -0.86 5.97 -1.33
N LEU A 117 -0.79 5.34 -2.50
CA LEU A 117 -0.04 5.83 -3.66
C LEU A 117 -0.43 7.27 -4.03
N PHE A 118 -1.73 7.56 -4.11
CA PHE A 118 -2.21 8.89 -4.48
C PHE A 118 -2.19 9.85 -3.29
N GLU A 119 -2.56 9.37 -2.10
CA GLU A 119 -2.61 10.19 -0.88
C GLU A 119 -1.24 10.73 -0.43
N GLN A 120 -0.16 10.09 -0.89
CA GLN A 120 1.22 10.44 -0.57
C GLN A 120 2.02 10.92 -1.79
N ASP A 121 1.33 11.32 -2.85
CA ASP A 121 1.91 11.91 -4.07
C ASP A 121 3.03 11.06 -4.70
N TYR A 122 2.83 9.74 -4.77
CA TYR A 122 3.73 8.80 -5.45
C TYR A 122 3.40 8.62 -6.94
N ALA A 123 2.29 9.16 -7.43
CA ALA A 123 1.82 8.92 -8.81
C ALA A 123 2.88 9.22 -9.89
N SER A 124 3.68 10.27 -9.69
CA SER A 124 4.74 10.66 -10.64
C SER A 124 5.94 9.69 -10.69
N TRP A 125 5.97 8.66 -9.85
CA TRP A 125 7.03 7.65 -9.84
C TRP A 125 6.81 6.54 -10.85
N PHE A 126 5.61 6.45 -11.43
CA PHE A 126 5.16 5.30 -12.19
C PHE A 126 4.84 5.70 -13.61
N ASP A 127 5.17 4.81 -14.55
CA ASP A 127 4.73 4.91 -15.94
C ASP A 127 3.22 4.63 -16.02
N GLU A 128 2.73 3.72 -15.17
CA GLU A 128 1.32 3.38 -15.06
C GLU A 128 0.89 3.18 -13.61
N THR A 129 -0.35 3.52 -13.31
CA THR A 129 -0.97 3.22 -12.02
C THR A 129 -2.20 2.34 -12.22
N TRP A 130 -2.21 1.20 -11.53
CA TRP A 130 -3.28 0.22 -11.58
C TRP A 130 -4.06 0.27 -10.26
N LEU A 131 -5.34 0.61 -10.34
CA LEU A 131 -6.24 0.62 -9.21
C LEU A 131 -7.06 -0.66 -9.17
N VAL A 132 -6.89 -1.45 -8.10
CA VAL A 132 -7.82 -2.56 -7.83
C VAL A 132 -9.07 -2.01 -7.16
N TYR A 133 -10.16 -2.01 -7.92
CA TYR A 133 -11.43 -1.38 -7.59
C TYR A 133 -12.49 -2.40 -7.16
N VAL A 134 -13.36 -1.98 -6.25
CA VAL A 134 -14.58 -2.72 -5.89
C VAL A 134 -15.62 -1.71 -5.40
N ASN A 135 -16.90 -2.02 -5.58
CA ASN A 135 -18.00 -1.18 -5.09
C ASN A 135 -17.95 -1.06 -3.57
N ARG A 136 -18.37 0.10 -3.06
CA ARG A 136 -18.31 0.42 -1.63
C ARG A 136 -18.98 -0.61 -0.72
N ASP A 137 -20.15 -1.12 -1.14
CA ASP A 137 -20.92 -2.09 -0.35
C ASP A 137 -20.22 -3.45 -0.28
N VAL A 138 -19.66 -3.91 -1.41
CA VAL A 138 -18.86 -5.13 -1.47
C VAL A 138 -17.58 -4.98 -0.63
N GLN A 139 -16.97 -3.78 -0.65
CA GLN A 139 -15.81 -3.45 0.16
C GLN A 139 -16.10 -3.58 1.67
N LEU A 140 -17.25 -3.07 2.10
CA LEU A 140 -17.74 -3.14 3.47
C LEU A 140 -18.01 -4.60 3.88
N GLU A 141 -18.76 -5.34 3.06
CA GLU A 141 -19.07 -6.75 3.31
C GLU A 141 -17.80 -7.60 3.45
N ARG A 142 -16.86 -7.46 2.51
CA ARG A 142 -15.58 -8.18 2.55
C ARG A 142 -14.76 -7.84 3.79
N LEU A 143 -14.70 -6.57 4.17
CA LEU A 143 -13.97 -6.15 5.37
C LEU A 143 -14.60 -6.72 6.64
N MET A 144 -15.93 -6.67 6.76
CA MET A 144 -16.66 -7.24 7.90
C MET A 144 -16.40 -8.74 8.02
N ASN A 145 -16.50 -9.48 6.91
CA ASN A 145 -16.32 -10.93 6.90
C ASN A 145 -14.87 -11.34 7.19
N ARG A 146 -13.89 -10.61 6.64
CA ARG A 146 -12.46 -10.91 6.82
C ARG A 146 -11.99 -10.63 8.25
N ASP A 147 -12.37 -9.49 8.81
CA ASP A 147 -11.86 -9.00 10.10
C ASP A 147 -12.83 -9.25 11.26
N GLN A 148 -13.99 -9.89 11.01
CA GLN A 148 -15.06 -10.17 11.99
C GLN A 148 -15.51 -8.89 12.73
N LEU A 149 -15.77 -7.82 11.97
CA LEU A 149 -16.10 -6.49 12.51
C LEU A 149 -17.60 -6.20 12.46
N SER A 150 -18.05 -5.34 13.38
CA SER A 150 -19.34 -4.68 13.23
C SER A 150 -19.35 -3.74 12.02
N GLN A 151 -20.53 -3.50 11.45
CA GLN A 151 -20.69 -2.59 10.31
C GLN A 151 -20.18 -1.18 10.62
N GLU A 152 -20.41 -0.68 11.83
CA GLU A 152 -19.92 0.62 12.28
C GLU A 152 -18.38 0.66 12.31
N SER A 153 -17.74 -0.34 12.91
CA SER A 153 -16.28 -0.44 12.95
C SER A 153 -15.68 -0.52 11.54
N ALA A 154 -16.30 -1.28 10.64
CA ALA A 154 -15.86 -1.41 9.26
C ALA A 154 -16.01 -0.09 8.49
N LYS A 155 -17.12 0.65 8.68
CA LYS A 155 -17.31 1.99 8.08
C LYS A 155 -16.25 2.98 8.56
N THR A 156 -15.93 2.99 9.86
CA THR A 156 -14.89 3.87 10.42
C THR A 156 -13.52 3.57 9.83
N ARG A 157 -13.14 2.28 9.73
CA ARG A 157 -11.87 1.89 9.08
C ARG A 157 -11.82 2.26 7.61
N LEU A 158 -12.93 2.12 6.90
CA LEU A 158 -13.00 2.47 5.50
C LEU A 158 -13.06 3.99 5.25
N ALA A 159 -13.31 4.81 6.26
CA ALA A 159 -13.32 6.27 6.17
C ALA A 159 -11.94 6.89 6.40
N SER A 160 -10.96 6.12 6.88
CA SER A 160 -9.58 6.62 7.10
C SER A 160 -8.72 6.67 5.83
N GLN A 161 -9.23 6.15 4.71
CA GLN A 161 -8.58 6.17 3.40
C GLN A 161 -9.44 6.93 2.40
N TRP A 162 -8.83 7.42 1.31
CA TRP A 162 -9.60 7.97 0.21
C TRP A 162 -10.58 6.93 -0.35
N LEU A 163 -11.75 7.40 -0.76
CA LEU A 163 -12.71 6.57 -1.48
C LEU A 163 -12.08 6.04 -2.76
N LEU A 164 -12.42 4.81 -3.13
CA LEU A 164 -11.94 4.23 -4.38
C LEU A 164 -12.36 5.06 -5.60
N GLU A 165 -13.52 5.72 -5.53
CA GLU A 165 -13.97 6.69 -6.55
C GLU A 165 -13.02 7.87 -6.72
N GLU A 166 -12.42 8.35 -5.64
CA GLU A 166 -11.42 9.43 -5.72
C GLU A 166 -10.14 8.92 -6.37
N LYS A 167 -9.69 7.72 -5.99
CA LYS A 167 -8.52 7.08 -6.61
C LYS A 167 -8.72 6.79 -8.11
N LYS A 168 -9.95 6.44 -8.51
CA LYS A 168 -10.33 6.13 -9.90
C LYS A 168 -9.98 7.27 -10.86
N LYS A 169 -10.07 8.52 -10.40
CA LYS A 169 -9.77 9.73 -11.20
C LYS A 169 -8.29 9.85 -11.59
N PHE A 170 -7.40 9.26 -10.80
CA PHE A 170 -5.95 9.38 -10.98
C PHE A 170 -5.32 8.14 -11.62
N ALA A 171 -6.01 7.00 -11.59
CA ALA A 171 -5.50 5.75 -12.11
C ALA A 171 -5.36 5.76 -13.64
N THR A 172 -4.27 5.16 -14.13
CA THR A 172 -4.09 4.84 -15.55
C THR A 172 -5.06 3.74 -15.96
N TYR A 173 -5.10 2.65 -15.17
CA TYR A 173 -5.96 1.50 -15.39
C TYR A 173 -6.74 1.11 -14.14
N ILE A 174 -7.94 0.58 -14.35
CA ILE A 174 -8.83 0.14 -13.28
C ILE A 174 -9.05 -1.36 -13.46
N LEU A 175 -8.73 -2.11 -12.41
CA LEU A 175 -8.94 -3.55 -12.31
C LEU A 175 -10.19 -3.79 -11.48
N ASP A 176 -11.31 -4.11 -12.14
CA ASP A 176 -12.59 -4.36 -11.46
C ASP A 176 -12.59 -5.73 -10.78
N ASN A 177 -12.74 -5.71 -9.45
CA ASN A 177 -12.81 -6.89 -8.60
C ASN A 177 -14.19 -7.06 -7.94
N ASN A 178 -15.26 -6.56 -8.56
CA ASN A 178 -16.64 -6.87 -8.18
C ASN A 178 -17.08 -8.27 -8.63
N GLY A 179 -16.48 -8.78 -9.71
CA GLY A 179 -16.76 -10.10 -10.28
C GLY A 179 -16.00 -11.25 -9.62
N SER A 180 -15.77 -12.32 -10.39
CA SER A 180 -14.99 -13.48 -9.95
C SER A 180 -13.49 -13.19 -9.98
N ARG A 181 -12.73 -14.03 -9.25
CA ARG A 181 -11.26 -13.95 -9.25
C ARG A 181 -10.68 -14.12 -10.66
N GLU A 182 -11.24 -15.03 -11.45
CA GLU A 182 -10.82 -15.29 -12.82
C GLU A 182 -11.00 -14.05 -13.70
N GLN A 183 -12.11 -13.32 -13.52
CA GLN A 183 -12.37 -12.07 -14.26
C GLN A 183 -11.36 -10.99 -13.90
N LEU A 184 -11.00 -10.84 -12.61
CA LEU A 184 -9.95 -9.92 -12.18
C LEU A 184 -8.59 -10.30 -12.79
N LEU A 185 -8.20 -11.58 -12.73
CA LEU A 185 -6.91 -12.02 -13.24
C LEU A 185 -6.82 -11.94 -14.77
N SER A 186 -7.93 -12.13 -15.48
CA SER A 186 -8.01 -11.92 -16.93
C SER A 186 -7.67 -10.47 -17.31
N GLN A 187 -8.23 -9.48 -16.59
CA GLN A 187 -7.89 -8.07 -16.81
C GLN A 187 -6.39 -7.79 -16.61
N VAL A 188 -5.77 -8.41 -15.59
CA VAL A 188 -4.32 -8.29 -15.34
C VAL A 188 -3.52 -8.86 -16.52
N VAL A 189 -3.90 -10.03 -17.04
CA VAL A 189 -3.24 -10.62 -18.22
C VAL A 189 -3.36 -9.71 -19.43
N THR A 190 -4.54 -9.18 -19.71
CA THR A 190 -4.76 -8.24 -20.82
C THR A 190 -3.82 -7.03 -20.74
N LEU A 191 -3.68 -6.41 -19.56
CA LEU A 191 -2.77 -5.28 -19.38
C LEU A 191 -1.29 -5.67 -19.56
N LEU A 192 -0.89 -6.84 -19.10
CA LEU A 192 0.48 -7.35 -19.28
C LEU A 192 0.82 -7.59 -20.76
N GLU A 193 -0.16 -7.99 -21.56
CA GLU A 193 0.00 -8.21 -23.01
C GLU A 193 -0.07 -6.90 -23.83
N GLY A 194 -0.25 -5.75 -23.16
CA GLY A 194 -0.37 -4.43 -23.81
C GLY A 194 -1.76 -4.14 -24.38
N GLY A 195 -2.78 -4.93 -23.99
CA GLY A 195 -4.17 -4.67 -24.31
C GLY A 195 -4.74 -3.53 -23.45
N ASP A 196 -5.70 -2.80 -23.98
CA ASP A 196 -6.38 -1.73 -23.24
C ASP A 196 -7.54 -2.29 -22.42
N VAL A 197 -7.54 -2.03 -21.11
CA VAL A 197 -8.67 -2.32 -20.21
C VAL A 197 -9.38 -1.00 -19.97
N HIS A 198 -10.18 -0.58 -20.95
CA HIS A 198 -11.01 0.61 -20.82
C HIS A 198 -12.36 0.31 -20.17
N ALA A 199 -12.72 1.11 -19.16
CA ALA A 199 -14.01 1.81 -19.11
C ALA A 199 -13.89 3.03 -18.17
N ARG A 200 -13.38 4.14 -18.71
CA ARG A 200 -13.76 5.47 -18.18
C ARG A 200 -15.10 5.82 -18.82
N ASP A 201 -16.17 5.31 -18.23
CA ASP A 201 -17.51 5.89 -18.32
C ASP A 201 -17.77 6.73 -17.05
#